data_AF-A0A3R9N5A1-F1
#
_entry.id   AF-A0A3R9N5A1-F1
#
_cell.length_a   1.000
_cell.length_b   1.000
_cell.length_c   1.000
_cell.angle_alpha   90.00
_cell.angle_beta   90.00
_cell.angle_gamma   90.00
#
_symmetry.space_group_name_H-M   'P 1'
#
loop_
_entity.id
_entity.type
_entity.pdbx_description
1 polymer ?
#
loop_
_entity_poly.entity_id
_entity_poly.type
_entity_poly.pdbx_seq_one_letter_code
_entity_poly.pdbx_strand_id
1 'polypeptide(L)'
;MLLLWTPVVGQTVHKTASNSYKKERLPCSANKDIAYARLQSSGKTYRVKCSLFCSGKYEVADTVADQKLIYLYQNRLINIQLTSPDESIKNIVVSKSLFSGQLNNAKGSVAVGRDWENMLLGTTRITVSQKNKQFVVTTFMGYPDSDYGILLKYALYIDGTVKFLRLAEADMGM
;
A
#
# COMPACT_ATOMS: atom_id res chain seq x y z
N MET A 1 4.99 -49.67 61.44
CA MET A 1 6.17 -48.77 61.48
C MET A 1 6.43 -48.31 60.04
N LEU A 2 5.64 -47.33 59.61
CA LEU A 2 6.04 -45.94 59.32
C LEU A 2 6.93 -45.81 58.07
N LEU A 3 6.24 -45.44 56.98
CA LEU A 3 6.76 -44.99 55.69
C LEU A 3 7.60 -43.71 55.89
N LEU A 4 8.82 -43.71 55.37
CA LEU A 4 9.62 -42.49 55.19
C LEU A 4 9.46 -42.00 53.76
N TRP A 5 8.86 -40.82 53.62
CA TRP A 5 8.92 -40.00 52.42
C TRP A 5 10.31 -39.39 52.26
N THR A 6 10.82 -39.36 51.03
CA THR A 6 11.71 -38.27 50.58
C THR A 6 11.23 -37.76 49.21
N PRO A 7 11.26 -36.44 48.96
CA PRO A 7 10.73 -35.86 47.73
C PRO A 7 11.83 -35.46 46.72
N VAL A 8 11.37 -35.07 45.52
CA VAL A 8 12.05 -34.28 44.47
C VAL A 8 13.08 -35.13 43.68
N VAL A 9 13.08 -35.18 42.34
CA VAL A 9 13.21 -34.06 41.40
C VAL A 9 12.47 -34.37 40.10
N GLY A 10 11.52 -33.51 39.76
CA GLY A 10 10.94 -33.45 38.43
C GLY A 10 11.99 -33.03 37.42
N GLN A 11 12.14 -33.80 36.34
CA GLN A 11 12.50 -33.21 35.07
C GLN A 11 11.23 -33.04 34.28
N THR A 12 10.53 -31.94 34.53
CA THR A 12 9.73 -31.35 33.46
C THR A 12 10.74 -31.01 32.37
N VAL A 13 10.71 -31.77 31.28
CA VAL A 13 11.48 -31.41 30.08
C VAL A 13 11.05 -29.99 29.75
N HIS A 14 11.94 -29.03 30.03
CA HIS A 14 11.72 -27.65 29.65
C HIS A 14 11.49 -27.68 28.16
N LYS A 15 10.28 -27.30 27.76
CA LYS A 15 9.88 -27.04 26.39
C LYS A 15 11.00 -26.21 25.79
N THR A 16 11.81 -26.82 24.91
CA THR A 16 12.87 -26.14 24.19
C THR A 16 12.19 -24.92 23.60
N ALA A 17 12.56 -23.72 24.08
CA ALA A 17 12.00 -22.50 23.57
C ALA A 17 12.30 -22.53 22.07
N SER A 18 11.27 -22.80 21.27
CA SER A 18 11.38 -22.67 19.83
C SER A 18 11.96 -21.28 19.62
N ASN A 19 13.03 -21.18 18.85
CA ASN A 19 13.51 -19.90 18.33
C ASN A 19 12.43 -19.36 17.38
N SER A 20 11.27 -19.02 17.92
CA SER A 20 10.11 -18.57 17.18
C SER A 20 10.33 -17.10 16.89
N TYR A 21 10.34 -16.79 15.60
CA TYR A 21 10.42 -15.41 15.17
C TYR A 21 9.23 -14.63 15.74
N LYS A 22 9.51 -13.45 16.29
CA LYS A 22 8.48 -12.46 16.60
C LYS A 22 7.91 -11.96 15.27
N LYS A 23 6.60 -11.76 15.19
CA LYS A 23 5.94 -11.20 14.00
C LYS A 23 5.45 -9.79 14.31
N GLU A 24 5.85 -8.83 13.49
CA GLU A 24 5.46 -7.43 13.62
C GLU A 24 4.67 -6.99 12.38
N ARG A 25 3.60 -6.22 12.60
CA ARG A 25 2.72 -5.79 11.52
C ARG A 25 3.07 -4.36 11.14
N LEU A 26 3.49 -4.17 9.91
CA LEU A 26 3.69 -2.84 9.36
C LEU A 26 2.34 -2.10 9.35
N PRO A 27 2.31 -0.81 9.73
CA PRO A 27 1.09 -0.04 9.75
C PRO A 27 0.51 0.06 8.34
N CYS A 28 -0.82 -0.06 8.27
CA CYS A 28 -1.56 -0.04 7.03
C CYS A 28 -1.40 1.29 6.27
N SER A 29 -1.48 2.39 7.01
CA SER A 29 -1.08 3.73 6.63
C SER A 29 -0.99 4.54 7.93
N ALA A 30 -0.17 5.58 7.99
CA ALA A 30 -0.48 6.65 8.93
C ALA A 30 -1.84 7.21 8.46
N ASN A 31 -2.82 7.36 9.35
CA ASN A 31 -4.19 7.86 9.10
C ASN A 31 -4.29 9.26 8.44
N LYS A 32 -3.26 9.74 7.75
CA LYS A 32 -3.06 11.09 7.23
C LYS A 32 -3.00 11.17 5.70
N ASP A 33 -2.96 10.06 4.97
CA ASP A 33 -2.85 10.07 3.51
C ASP A 33 -4.23 10.20 2.82
N ILE A 34 -4.89 11.33 3.09
CA ILE A 34 -6.10 11.75 2.36
C ILE A 34 -5.72 12.87 1.41
N ALA A 35 -5.97 12.67 0.13
CA ALA A 35 -5.81 13.71 -0.89
C ALA A 35 -7.17 14.18 -1.41
N TYR A 36 -7.26 15.47 -1.70
CA TYR A 36 -8.49 16.10 -2.16
C TYR A 36 -8.24 17.06 -3.32
N ALA A 37 -9.18 17.12 -4.28
CA ALA A 37 -9.14 18.06 -5.38
C ALA A 37 -10.55 18.43 -5.88
N ARG A 38 -10.66 19.54 -6.60
CA ARG A 38 -11.88 20.00 -7.27
C ARG A 38 -11.61 20.34 -8.72
N LEU A 39 -12.45 19.86 -9.63
CA LEU A 39 -12.40 20.16 -11.07
C LEU A 39 -13.66 20.90 -11.46
N GLN A 40 -13.52 22.03 -12.17
CA GLN A 40 -14.64 22.72 -12.79
C GLN A 40 -14.66 22.36 -14.28
N SER A 41 -15.81 21.89 -14.77
CA SER A 41 -16.00 21.53 -16.17
C SER A 41 -17.39 21.97 -16.61
N SER A 42 -17.46 22.82 -17.63
CA SER A 42 -18.73 23.32 -18.19
C SER A 42 -19.68 23.91 -17.11
N GLY A 43 -19.14 24.73 -16.21
CA GLY A 43 -19.91 25.34 -15.11
C GLY A 43 -20.28 24.40 -13.96
N LYS A 44 -19.91 23.12 -14.05
CA LYS A 44 -20.19 22.10 -13.03
C LYS A 44 -18.94 21.79 -12.21
N THR A 45 -19.10 21.60 -10.90
CA THR A 45 -17.99 21.27 -9.99
C THR A 45 -18.01 19.81 -9.60
N TYR A 46 -16.90 19.12 -9.85
CA TYR A 46 -16.63 17.75 -9.44
C TYR A 46 -15.60 17.75 -8.33
N ARG A 47 -15.74 16.86 -7.36
CA ARG A 47 -14.83 16.77 -6.20
C ARG A 47 -14.31 15.35 -6.09
N VAL A 48 -13.03 15.20 -5.73
CA VAL A 48 -12.42 13.88 -5.53
C VAL A 48 -11.74 13.84 -4.18
N LYS A 49 -11.95 12.73 -3.47
CA LYS A 49 -11.21 12.35 -2.27
C LYS A 49 -10.55 10.99 -2.51
N CYS A 50 -9.23 10.92 -2.37
CA CYS A 50 -8.49 9.66 -2.36
C CYS A 50 -8.08 9.31 -0.93
N SER A 51 -8.21 8.05 -0.56
CA SER A 51 -7.74 7.52 0.74
C SER A 51 -7.11 6.14 0.54
N LEU A 52 -5.94 5.93 1.14
CA LEU A 52 -5.27 4.64 1.17
C LEU A 52 -5.90 3.72 2.23
N PHE A 53 -6.09 2.46 1.92
CA PHE A 53 -6.57 1.45 2.86
C PHE A 53 -5.94 0.08 2.58
N CYS A 54 -5.93 -0.81 3.56
CA CYS A 54 -5.38 -2.16 3.40
C CYS A 54 -6.46 -3.17 3.15
N SER A 55 -6.08 -4.20 2.40
CA SER A 55 -6.97 -5.30 2.06
C SER A 55 -6.19 -6.62 2.06
N GLY A 56 -6.91 -7.71 2.29
CA GLY A 56 -6.36 -9.06 2.25
C GLY A 56 -5.69 -9.50 3.55
N LYS A 57 -4.97 -10.62 3.46
CA LYS A 57 -4.24 -11.21 4.59
C LYS A 57 -2.87 -10.54 4.76
N TYR A 58 -2.26 -10.77 5.90
CA TYR A 58 -0.87 -10.38 6.12
C TYR A 58 0.08 -11.32 5.37
N GLU A 59 1.05 -10.74 4.68
CA GLU A 59 2.13 -11.39 3.92
C GLU A 59 3.48 -10.97 4.51
N VAL A 60 4.54 -11.74 4.25
CA VAL A 60 5.89 -11.45 4.77
C VAL A 60 6.52 -10.34 3.93
N ALA A 61 6.84 -9.21 4.57
CA ALA A 61 7.60 -8.10 3.98
C ALA A 61 9.09 -8.38 3.99
N ASP A 62 9.62 -8.67 5.19
CA ASP A 62 11.03 -8.89 5.41
C ASP A 62 11.27 -9.78 6.65
N THR A 63 12.44 -10.39 6.73
CA THR A 63 12.89 -11.22 7.86
C THR A 63 14.26 -10.77 8.34
N VAL A 64 14.29 -10.23 9.56
CA VAL A 64 15.49 -9.75 10.23
C VAL A 64 16.00 -10.89 11.13
N ALA A 65 16.89 -11.71 10.56
CA ALA A 65 17.31 -12.99 11.14
C ALA A 65 18.05 -12.85 12.48
N ASP A 66 18.89 -11.84 12.61
CA ASP A 66 19.64 -11.49 13.82
C ASP A 66 18.71 -11.08 14.98
N GLN A 67 17.57 -10.46 14.67
CA GLN A 67 16.55 -10.07 15.66
C GLN A 67 15.46 -11.12 15.84
N LYS A 68 15.49 -12.22 15.07
CA LYS A 68 14.40 -13.19 14.96
C LYS A 68 13.05 -12.48 14.76
N LEU A 69 13.00 -11.52 13.84
CA LEU A 69 11.81 -10.70 13.57
C LEU A 69 11.34 -10.90 12.13
N ILE A 70 10.03 -11.06 11.94
CA ILE A 70 9.37 -11.09 10.63
C ILE A 70 8.43 -9.90 10.55
N TYR A 71 8.67 -9.01 9.59
CA TYR A 71 7.74 -7.94 9.25
C TYR A 71 6.66 -8.48 8.34
N LEU A 72 5.42 -8.12 8.66
CA LEU A 72 4.24 -8.50 7.91
C LEU A 72 3.56 -7.25 7.36
N TYR A 73 3.13 -7.30 6.10
CA TYR A 73 2.35 -6.23 5.46
C TYR A 73 1.01 -6.75 4.97
N GLN A 74 0.07 -5.84 4.71
CA GLN A 74 -1.14 -6.12 3.94
C GLN A 74 -1.07 -5.33 2.63
N ASN A 75 -1.68 -5.87 1.58
CA ASN A 75 -1.78 -5.15 0.31
C ASN A 75 -2.50 -3.81 0.52
N ARG A 76 -2.08 -2.79 -0.21
CA ARG A 76 -2.59 -1.41 -0.09
C ARG A 76 -3.34 -1.02 -1.36
N LEU A 77 -4.52 -0.47 -1.17
CA LEU A 77 -5.45 -0.04 -2.21
C LEU A 77 -5.82 1.43 -2.00
N ILE A 78 -6.22 2.10 -3.07
CA ILE A 78 -6.72 3.49 -2.99
C ILE A 78 -8.22 3.45 -3.24
N ASN A 79 -8.98 3.97 -2.29
CA ASN A 79 -10.38 4.29 -2.52
C ASN A 79 -10.46 5.73 -3.04
N ILE A 80 -11.11 5.90 -4.18
CA ILE A 80 -11.37 7.21 -4.77
C ILE A 80 -12.87 7.47 -4.75
N GLN A 81 -13.27 8.51 -4.02
CA GLN A 81 -14.65 8.98 -3.98
C GLN A 81 -14.77 10.17 -4.94
N LEU A 82 -15.40 9.94 -6.08
CA LEU A 82 -15.74 10.97 -7.05
C LEU A 82 -17.17 11.47 -6.75
N THR A 83 -17.28 12.73 -6.36
CA THR A 83 -18.55 13.41 -6.13
C THR A 83 -18.91 14.30 -7.31
N SER A 84 -20.04 14.00 -7.92
CA SER A 84 -20.62 14.76 -9.02
C SER A 84 -21.31 16.05 -8.52
N PRO A 85 -21.70 16.96 -9.44
CA PRO A 85 -22.37 18.22 -9.09
C PRO A 85 -23.74 18.04 -8.44
N ASP A 86 -24.39 16.90 -8.66
CA ASP A 86 -25.66 16.50 -8.04
C ASP A 86 -25.45 15.79 -6.70
N GLU A 87 -24.25 15.88 -6.13
CA GLU A 87 -23.83 15.22 -4.89
C GLU A 87 -23.79 13.68 -4.95
N SER A 88 -24.02 13.06 -6.13
CA SER A 88 -23.86 11.62 -6.28
C SER A 88 -22.40 11.21 -6.10
N ILE A 89 -22.16 10.11 -5.37
CA ILE A 89 -20.83 9.61 -5.06
C ILE A 89 -20.59 8.29 -5.79
N LYS A 90 -19.52 8.24 -6.58
CA LYS A 90 -18.97 7.01 -7.17
C LYS A 90 -17.70 6.62 -6.43
N ASN A 91 -17.69 5.41 -5.85
CA ASN A 91 -16.51 4.84 -5.21
C ASN A 91 -15.75 3.99 -6.23
N ILE A 92 -14.45 4.23 -6.36
CA ILE A 92 -13.57 3.57 -7.32
C ILE A 92 -12.38 3.03 -6.53
N VAL A 93 -12.16 1.72 -6.59
CA VAL A 93 -11.02 1.07 -5.94
C VAL A 93 -9.91 0.88 -6.94
N VAL A 94 -8.75 1.45 -6.66
CA VAL A 94 -7.54 1.32 -7.48
C VAL A 94 -6.53 0.42 -6.77
N SER A 95 -6.15 -0.65 -7.45
CA SER A 95 -5.02 -1.52 -7.11
C SER A 95 -3.90 -1.32 -8.15
N LYS A 96 -2.67 -1.66 -7.78
CA LYS A 96 -1.55 -1.70 -8.75
C LYS A 96 -1.78 -2.70 -9.90
N SER A 97 -2.55 -3.77 -9.66
CA SER A 97 -2.86 -4.79 -10.68
C SER A 97 -3.68 -4.25 -11.85
N LEU A 98 -4.44 -3.15 -11.65
CA LEU A 98 -5.12 -2.43 -12.73
C LEU A 98 -4.15 -1.96 -13.84
N PHE A 99 -2.87 -1.80 -13.49
CA PHE A 99 -1.81 -1.31 -14.37
C PHE A 99 -0.78 -2.39 -14.71
N SER A 100 -1.08 -3.66 -14.44
CA SER A 100 -0.15 -4.79 -14.61
C SER A 100 0.45 -4.87 -16.01
N GLY A 101 -0.33 -4.62 -17.06
CA GLY A 101 0.19 -4.59 -18.44
C GLY A 101 1.28 -3.54 -18.64
N GLN A 102 1.06 -2.32 -18.14
CA GLN A 102 2.03 -1.23 -18.24
C GLN A 102 3.24 -1.46 -17.34
N LEU A 103 3.03 -2.00 -16.13
CA LEU A 103 4.09 -2.34 -15.20
C LEU A 103 4.97 -3.49 -15.72
N ASN A 104 4.37 -4.49 -16.35
CA ASN A 104 5.09 -5.59 -17.00
C ASN A 104 5.92 -5.12 -18.19
N ASN A 105 5.38 -4.21 -19.02
CA ASN A 105 6.11 -3.64 -20.14
C ASN A 105 7.28 -2.73 -19.70
N ALA A 106 7.22 -2.22 -18.47
CA ALA A 106 8.27 -1.39 -17.88
C ALA A 106 9.30 -2.20 -17.05
N LYS A 107 9.14 -3.53 -16.93
CA LYS A 107 10.11 -4.41 -16.26
C LYS A 107 11.49 -4.24 -16.91
N GLY A 108 12.50 -3.94 -16.10
CA GLY A 108 13.87 -3.71 -16.57
C GLY A 108 14.24 -2.25 -16.83
N SER A 109 13.30 -1.31 -16.72
CA SER A 109 13.63 0.11 -16.54
C SER A 109 14.14 0.37 -15.12
N VAL A 110 15.02 1.37 -14.96
CA VAL A 110 15.55 1.77 -13.65
C VAL A 110 14.40 2.04 -12.67
N ALA A 111 13.38 2.79 -13.11
CA ALA A 111 12.19 3.06 -12.31
C ALA A 111 11.53 1.80 -11.72
N VAL A 112 11.05 0.86 -12.53
CA VAL A 112 10.08 -0.17 -12.06
C VAL A 112 10.74 -1.35 -11.35
N GLY A 113 12.07 -1.47 -11.42
CA GLY A 113 12.77 -2.68 -11.00
C GLY A 113 12.28 -3.90 -11.79
N ARG A 114 12.62 -5.12 -11.32
CA ARG A 114 12.11 -6.37 -11.91
C ARG A 114 10.82 -6.88 -11.26
N ASP A 115 10.39 -6.24 -10.17
CA ASP A 115 9.46 -6.85 -9.23
C ASP A 115 8.49 -5.85 -8.59
N TRP A 116 7.64 -5.23 -9.43
CA TRP A 116 6.56 -4.36 -8.97
C TRP A 116 5.49 -5.12 -8.15
N GLU A 117 5.46 -6.44 -8.28
CA GLU A 117 4.52 -7.35 -7.60
C GLU A 117 4.75 -7.38 -6.08
N ASN A 118 5.95 -7.01 -5.62
CA ASN A 118 6.28 -6.86 -4.21
C ASN A 118 6.22 -5.41 -3.68
N MET A 119 5.96 -4.42 -4.55
CA MET A 119 5.80 -3.02 -4.11
C MET A 119 4.38 -2.72 -3.60
N LEU A 120 4.24 -1.81 -2.64
CA LEU A 120 2.95 -1.37 -2.10
C LEU A 120 2.60 0.04 -2.56
N LEU A 121 1.30 0.28 -2.79
CA LEU A 121 0.80 1.65 -2.95
C LEU A 121 0.95 2.41 -1.63
N GLY A 122 1.41 3.64 -1.71
CA GLY A 122 1.66 4.52 -0.57
C GLY A 122 1.03 5.89 -0.76
N THR A 123 1.75 6.92 -0.33
CA THR A 123 1.28 8.30 -0.34
C THR A 123 0.76 8.70 -1.71
N THR A 124 -0.43 9.29 -1.71
CA THR A 124 -1.16 9.65 -2.91
C THR A 124 -1.40 11.15 -2.94
N ARG A 125 -1.14 11.79 -4.09
CA ARG A 125 -1.40 13.20 -4.36
C ARG A 125 -2.35 13.32 -5.55
N ILE A 126 -3.15 14.38 -5.57
CA ILE A 126 -4.07 14.67 -6.67
C ILE A 126 -3.82 16.07 -7.17
N THR A 127 -3.72 16.21 -8.48
CA THR A 127 -3.69 17.50 -9.19
C THR A 127 -4.80 17.52 -10.24
N VAL A 128 -5.08 18.70 -10.79
CA VAL A 128 -6.18 18.87 -11.74
C VAL A 128 -5.61 19.35 -13.07
N SER A 129 -5.94 18.65 -14.15
CA SER A 129 -5.67 19.12 -15.51
C SER A 129 -6.95 19.72 -16.07
N GLN A 130 -7.06 21.05 -16.04
CA GLN A 130 -8.23 21.77 -16.57
C GLN A 130 -8.36 21.57 -18.08
N LYS A 131 -7.24 21.63 -18.82
CA LYS A 131 -7.18 21.40 -20.27
C LYS A 131 -7.79 20.05 -20.67
N ASN A 132 -7.46 18.99 -19.93
CA ASN A 132 -7.89 17.63 -20.24
C ASN A 132 -9.13 17.20 -19.44
N LYS A 133 -9.71 18.10 -18.63
CA LYS A 133 -10.89 17.85 -17.78
C LYS A 133 -10.77 16.56 -16.96
N GLN A 134 -9.62 16.38 -16.31
CA GLN A 134 -9.31 15.18 -15.53
C GLN A 134 -8.59 15.51 -14.23
N PHE A 135 -8.73 14.62 -13.26
CA PHE A 135 -7.85 14.56 -12.10
C PHE A 135 -6.62 13.73 -12.46
N VAL A 136 -5.44 14.19 -12.08
CA VAL A 136 -4.19 13.43 -12.21
C VAL A 136 -3.79 12.98 -10.82
N VAL A 137 -3.91 11.68 -10.60
CA VAL A 137 -3.53 11.03 -9.35
C VAL A 137 -2.10 10.52 -9.49
N THR A 138 -1.25 10.85 -8.53
CA THR A 138 0.12 10.38 -8.42
C THR A 138 0.26 9.63 -7.12
N THR A 139 0.58 8.34 -7.21
CA THR A 139 0.78 7.48 -6.06
C THR A 139 2.20 6.97 -6.03
N PHE A 140 2.84 7.08 -4.88
CA PHE A 140 4.10 6.39 -4.62
C PHE A 140 3.86 4.88 -4.54
N MET A 141 4.67 4.10 -5.21
CA MET A 141 4.68 2.65 -5.16
C MET A 141 6.10 2.19 -4.85
N GLY A 142 6.31 1.63 -3.67
CA GLY A 142 7.65 1.28 -3.19
C GLY A 142 7.65 -0.01 -2.39
N TYR A 143 8.83 -0.57 -2.11
CA TYR A 143 8.93 -1.78 -1.31
C TYR A 143 8.51 -1.52 0.14
N PRO A 144 7.91 -2.51 0.83
CA PRO A 144 7.75 -2.43 2.27
C PRO A 144 9.11 -2.12 2.92
N ASP A 145 9.15 -1.12 3.81
CA ASP A 145 10.37 -0.73 4.55
C ASP A 145 11.54 -0.22 3.69
N SER A 146 11.25 0.35 2.52
CA SER A 146 12.26 0.97 1.65
C SER A 146 11.84 2.36 1.21
N ASP A 147 12.83 3.25 1.13
CA ASP A 147 12.68 4.57 0.51
C ASP A 147 12.77 4.52 -1.03
N TYR A 148 12.99 3.32 -1.58
CA TYR A 148 13.02 3.12 -3.02
C TYR A 148 11.62 2.83 -3.59
N GLY A 149 11.27 3.54 -4.65
CA GLY A 149 10.04 3.27 -5.38
C GLY A 149 9.86 4.11 -6.64
N ILE A 150 8.63 4.07 -7.14
CA ILE A 150 8.21 4.82 -8.32
C ILE A 150 6.96 5.65 -8.04
N LEU A 151 6.78 6.68 -8.84
CA LEU A 151 5.55 7.43 -8.93
C LEU A 151 4.69 6.85 -10.06
N LEU A 152 3.62 6.17 -9.69
CA LEU A 152 2.56 5.74 -10.59
C LEU A 152 1.60 6.92 -10.84
N LYS A 153 1.51 7.39 -12.08
CA LYS A 153 0.59 8.47 -12.47
C LYS A 153 -0.54 7.95 -13.34
N TYR A 154 -1.76 8.29 -12.97
CA TYR A 154 -2.97 7.92 -13.71
C TYR A 154 -3.99 9.05 -13.70
N ALA A 155 -4.80 9.11 -14.74
CA ALA A 155 -5.93 10.01 -14.86
C ALA A 155 -7.18 9.37 -14.25
N LEU A 156 -7.98 10.19 -13.59
CA LEU A 156 -9.36 9.91 -13.27
C LEU A 156 -10.24 10.92 -14.01
N TYR A 157 -11.14 10.41 -14.84
CA TYR A 157 -12.11 11.20 -15.58
C TYR A 157 -13.42 11.35 -14.80
N ILE A 158 -14.22 12.35 -15.19
CA ILE A 158 -15.49 12.68 -14.53
C ILE A 158 -16.57 11.60 -14.64
N ASP A 159 -16.43 10.66 -15.57
CA ASP A 159 -17.27 9.46 -15.69
C ASP A 159 -16.82 8.32 -14.74
N GLY A 160 -15.72 8.52 -14.02
CA GLY A 160 -15.09 7.53 -13.15
C GLY A 160 -14.13 6.59 -13.85
N THR A 161 -13.81 6.83 -15.13
CA THR A 161 -12.80 6.05 -15.84
C THR A 161 -11.40 6.35 -15.31
N VAL A 162 -10.61 5.30 -15.09
CA VAL A 162 -9.21 5.38 -14.66
C VAL A 162 -8.30 4.98 -15.82
N LYS A 163 -7.29 5.81 -16.12
CA LYS A 163 -6.36 5.55 -17.23
C LYS A 163 -4.92 5.77 -16.80
N PHE A 164 -4.06 4.80 -17.09
CA PHE A 164 -2.61 4.95 -16.92
C PHE A 164 -2.09 6.16 -17.72
N LEU A 165 -1.21 6.96 -17.10
CA LEU A 165 -0.52 8.05 -17.79
C LEU A 165 0.95 7.73 -17.99
N ARG A 166 1.69 7.50 -16.89
CA ARG A 166 3.12 7.18 -16.93
C ARG A 166 3.63 6.70 -15.57
N LEU A 167 4.85 6.17 -15.61
CA LEU A 167 5.68 5.97 -14.43
C LEU A 167 6.75 7.07 -14.40
N ALA A 168 7.20 7.41 -13.21
CA ALA A 168 8.34 8.29 -12.98
C ALA A 168 9.13 7.76 -11.79
N GLU A 169 10.44 8.00 -11.75
CA GLU A 169 11.26 7.69 -10.59
C GLU A 169 10.81 8.55 -9.41
N ALA A 170 10.77 7.95 -8.23
CA ALA A 170 10.58 8.68 -6.99
C ALA A 170 11.95 9.03 -6.44
N ASP A 171 12.34 10.30 -6.55
CA ASP A 171 13.50 10.82 -5.82
C ASP A 171 13.03 11.18 -4.41
N MET A 172 13.07 10.19 -3.52
CA MET A 172 12.91 10.43 -2.08
C MET A 172 14.28 10.86 -1.57
N GLY A 173 14.67 12.10 -1.89
CA GLY A 173 16.01 12.61 -1.64
C GLY A 173 16.52 12.20 -0.25
N MET A 174 17.62 11.45 -0.24
CA MET A 174 18.45 11.25 0.94
C MET A 174 19.28 12.49 1.21
#